data_AF-A0A7J6X1S9-F1
#
_entry.id   AF-A0A7J6X1S9-F1
#
_cell.length_a   1.000
_cell.length_b   1.000
_cell.length_c   1.000
_cell.angle_alpha   90.00
_cell.angle_beta   90.00
_cell.angle_gamma   90.00
#
_symmetry.space_group_name_H-M   'P 1'
#
loop_
_entity.id
_entity.type
_entity.pdbx_description
1 polymer ?
#
loop_
_entity_poly.entity_id
_entity_poly.type
_entity_poly.pdbx_seq_one_letter_code
_entity_poly.pdbx_strand_id
1 'polypeptide(L)'
;MRQRHDEEWETCVPVTEFDWKQTAEPVMKLYTETTDGSTIETKESALVWHYQYADPDFGSCQAKELLDHLESVLANDPVSVKSGQHIVEVKPQ
;
A
#
# COMPACT_ATOMS: atom_id res chain seq x y z
N MET A 1 11.65 -17.59 35.05
CA MET A 1 11.58 -16.15 35.36
C MET A 1 11.36 -15.39 34.06
N ARG A 2 10.22 -14.67 33.98
CA ARG A 2 9.78 -13.69 32.98
C ARG A 2 9.64 -14.14 31.51
N GLN A 3 8.49 -14.78 31.23
CA GLN A 3 7.80 -14.61 29.95
C GLN A 3 7.36 -13.13 29.86
N ARG A 4 7.74 -12.45 28.78
CA ARG A 4 7.16 -11.16 28.42
C ARG A 4 6.06 -11.44 27.40
N HIS A 5 4.83 -11.46 27.90
CA HIS A 5 3.67 -11.13 27.08
C HIS A 5 3.81 -9.66 26.72
N ASP A 6 3.89 -9.36 25.44
CA ASP A 6 3.56 -8.03 24.94
C ASP A 6 2.47 -8.25 23.91
N GLU A 7 1.37 -7.57 24.17
CA GLU A 7 0.02 -7.80 23.67
C GLU A 7 -0.04 -7.84 22.14
N GLU A 8 -0.54 -8.94 21.60
CA GLU A 8 -1.09 -9.00 20.25
C GLU A 8 -2.28 -8.03 20.21
N TRP A 9 -2.07 -6.85 19.64
CA TRP A 9 -3.18 -5.99 19.22
C TRP A 9 -3.88 -6.70 18.06
N GLU A 10 -4.80 -7.61 18.42
CA GLU A 10 -5.74 -8.23 17.51
C GLU A 10 -6.73 -7.16 17.05
N THR A 11 -6.36 -6.41 16.02
CA THR A 11 -7.32 -5.56 15.32
C THR A 11 -8.29 -6.49 14.61
N CYS A 12 -9.37 -6.85 15.30
CA CYS A 12 -10.56 -7.50 14.77
C CYS A 12 -11.28 -6.53 13.82
N VAL A 13 -10.64 -6.21 12.71
CA VAL A 13 -11.28 -5.50 11.62
C VAL A 13 -12.05 -6.54 10.80
N PRO A 14 -13.33 -6.28 10.47
CA PRO A 14 -14.14 -7.25 9.74
C PRO A 14 -13.43 -7.61 8.44
N VAL A 15 -13.29 -8.92 8.20
CA VAL A 15 -12.59 -9.54 7.05
C VAL A 15 -12.99 -8.92 5.70
N THR A 16 -14.19 -8.34 5.62
CA THR A 16 -14.73 -7.67 4.43
C THR A 16 -14.12 -6.30 4.11
N GLU A 17 -13.58 -5.55 5.08
CA GLU A 17 -12.97 -4.24 4.81
C GLU A 17 -11.51 -4.33 4.35
N PHE A 18 -10.90 -5.53 4.39
CA PHE A 18 -9.48 -5.76 4.10
C PHE A 18 -9.23 -6.58 2.84
N ASP A 19 -10.28 -7.00 2.12
CA ASP A 19 -10.16 -7.79 0.90
C ASP A 19 -9.34 -7.04 -0.18
N TRP A 20 -9.65 -5.76 -0.38
CA TRP A 20 -8.89 -4.89 -1.29
C TRP A 20 -7.44 -4.69 -0.83
N LYS A 21 -7.15 -4.69 0.48
CA LYS A 21 -5.76 -4.58 0.99
C LYS A 21 -4.96 -5.84 0.72
N GLN A 22 -5.59 -7.01 0.80
CA GLN A 22 -4.96 -8.29 0.44
C GLN A 22 -4.57 -8.36 -1.04
N THR A 23 -5.29 -7.63 -1.90
CA THR A 23 -4.96 -7.47 -3.32
C THR A 23 -3.94 -6.35 -3.56
N ALA A 24 -4.10 -5.19 -2.91
CA ALA A 24 -3.24 -4.02 -3.12
C ALA A 24 -1.83 -4.19 -2.54
N GLU A 25 -1.69 -4.83 -1.38
CA GLU A 25 -0.41 -5.00 -0.68
C GLU A 25 0.64 -5.80 -1.50
N PRO A 26 0.34 -6.98 -2.06
CA PRO A 26 1.33 -7.70 -2.88
C PRO A 26 1.73 -6.93 -4.14
N VAL A 27 0.80 -6.18 -4.73
CA VAL A 27 1.11 -5.30 -5.86
C VAL A 27 2.07 -4.22 -5.40
N MET A 28 1.77 -3.45 -4.34
CA MET A 28 2.69 -2.43 -3.84
C MET A 28 4.05 -3.00 -3.42
N LYS A 29 4.09 -4.21 -2.83
CA LYS A 29 5.36 -4.88 -2.45
C LYS A 29 6.25 -5.13 -3.65
N LEU A 30 5.70 -5.57 -4.78
CA LEU A 30 6.46 -5.76 -6.01
C LEU A 30 7.17 -4.46 -6.46
N TYR A 31 6.48 -3.33 -6.39
CA TYR A 31 7.07 -2.03 -6.74
C TYR A 31 8.07 -1.57 -5.68
N THR A 32 7.88 -1.92 -4.41
CA THR A 32 8.86 -1.66 -3.36
C THR A 32 10.15 -2.45 -3.54
N GLU A 33 10.06 -3.74 -3.86
CA GLU A 33 11.23 -4.60 -4.10
C GLU A 33 12.04 -4.19 -5.34
N THR A 34 11.38 -3.55 -6.31
CA THR A 34 12.01 -3.11 -7.56
C THR A 34 12.38 -1.63 -7.58
N THR A 35 12.06 -0.88 -6.53
CA THR A 35 12.33 0.57 -6.42
C THR A 35 13.07 0.88 -5.13
N ASP A 36 14.40 0.94 -5.20
CA ASP A 36 15.23 1.37 -4.08
C ASP A 36 14.81 2.75 -3.55
N GLY A 37 14.75 2.89 -2.23
CA GLY A 37 14.30 4.12 -1.57
C GLY A 37 12.77 4.29 -1.50
N SER A 38 12.00 3.32 -1.99
CA SER A 38 10.55 3.30 -1.78
C SER A 38 10.14 2.48 -0.53
N THR A 39 8.98 2.79 0.02
CA THR A 39 8.45 2.13 1.23
C THR A 39 6.93 2.05 1.19
N ILE A 40 6.35 1.06 1.84
CA ILE A 40 4.89 0.96 2.04
C ILE A 40 4.56 1.36 3.47
N GLU A 41 3.56 2.23 3.62
CA GLU A 41 2.95 2.61 4.88
C GLU A 41 1.53 2.03 4.94
N THR A 42 1.32 1.09 5.86
CA THR A 42 0.00 0.49 6.11
C THR A 42 -0.73 1.28 7.18
N LYS A 43 -1.87 1.87 6.83
CA LYS A 43 -2.77 2.57 7.75
C LYS A 43 -4.01 1.72 8.06
N GLU A 44 -4.75 2.14 9.08
CA GLU A 44 -6.02 1.51 9.47
C GLU A 44 -7.01 1.45 8.30
N SER A 45 -7.12 2.51 7.48
CA SER A 45 -8.06 2.59 6.36
C SER A 45 -7.41 2.91 5.02
N ALA A 46 -6.08 2.84 4.89
CA ALA A 46 -5.38 3.16 3.64
C ALA A 46 -4.08 2.36 3.51
N LEU A 47 -3.60 2.24 2.28
CA LEU A 47 -2.26 1.74 1.97
C LEU A 47 -1.56 2.79 1.13
N VAL A 48 -0.35 3.19 1.54
CA VAL A 48 0.39 4.26 0.85
C VAL A 48 1.76 3.76 0.45
N TRP A 49 2.09 3.87 -0.83
CA TRP A 49 3.43 3.65 -1.33
C TRP A 49 4.15 4.98 -1.47
N HIS A 50 5.29 5.12 -0.80
CA HIS A 50 6.13 6.31 -0.81
C HIS A 50 7.35 6.06 -1.69
N TYR A 51 7.70 7.04 -2.52
CA TYR A 51 8.90 7.00 -3.37
C TYR A 51 9.75 8.27 -3.25
N GLN A 52 9.60 9.02 -2.14
CA GLN A 52 10.30 10.28 -1.93
C GLN A 52 11.83 10.18 -1.85
N TYR A 53 12.36 8.99 -1.53
CA TYR A 53 13.80 8.73 -1.50
C TYR A 53 14.27 7.87 -2.68
N ALA A 54 13.35 7.49 -3.58
CA ALA A 54 13.71 6.86 -4.84
C ALA A 54 14.29 7.90 -5.80
N ASP A 55 14.96 7.43 -6.85
CA ASP A 55 15.35 8.29 -7.97
C ASP A 55 14.09 9.02 -8.53
N PRO A 56 14.12 10.34 -8.76
CA PRO A 56 12.92 11.10 -9.13
C PRO A 56 12.28 10.65 -10.45
N ASP A 57 13.10 10.37 -11.45
CA ASP A 57 12.62 9.96 -12.78
C ASP A 57 12.09 8.53 -12.73
N PHE A 58 12.84 7.61 -12.12
CA PHE A 58 12.45 6.21 -11.97
C PHE A 58 11.25 6.04 -11.05
N GLY A 59 11.25 6.69 -9.89
CA GLY A 59 10.16 6.67 -8.92
C GLY A 59 8.87 7.23 -9.48
N SER A 60 8.93 8.32 -10.27
CA SER A 60 7.75 8.84 -10.97
C SER A 60 7.23 7.89 -12.04
N CYS A 61 8.11 7.19 -12.77
CA CYS A 61 7.70 6.15 -13.71
C CYS A 61 7.01 4.99 -12.98
N GLN A 62 7.64 4.46 -11.93
CA GLN A 62 7.10 3.38 -11.10
C GLN A 62 5.76 3.76 -10.46
N ALA A 63 5.60 5.02 -10.02
CA ALA A 63 4.34 5.50 -9.46
C ALA A 63 3.18 5.48 -10.47
N LYS A 64 3.45 5.80 -11.75
CA LYS A 64 2.43 5.76 -12.81
C LYS A 64 2.02 4.32 -13.13
N GLU A 65 3.01 3.43 -13.27
CA GLU A 65 2.74 2.01 -13.53
C GLU A 65 2.02 1.35 -12.35
N LEU A 66 2.42 1.66 -11.11
CA LEU A 66 1.76 1.18 -9.89
C LEU A 66 0.32 1.68 -9.81
N LEU A 67 0.07 2.96 -10.13
CA LEU A 67 -1.26 3.54 -10.17
C LEU A 67 -2.18 2.78 -11.13
N ASP A 68 -1.76 2.62 -12.39
CA ASP A 68 -2.53 1.91 -13.42
C ASP A 68 -2.80 0.45 -13.03
N HIS A 69 -1.79 -0.24 -12.51
CA HIS A 69 -1.91 -1.62 -12.08
C HIS A 69 -2.91 -1.75 -10.92
N LEU A 70 -2.83 -0.88 -9.91
CA LEU A 70 -3.78 -0.86 -8.79
C LEU A 70 -5.19 -0.51 -9.24
N GLU A 71 -5.37 0.48 -10.12
CA GLU A 71 -6.67 0.83 -10.68
C GLU A 71 -7.28 -0.35 -11.45
N SER A 72 -6.47 -1.12 -12.18
CA SER A 72 -6.94 -2.29 -12.92
C SER A 72 -7.36 -3.45 -12.00
N VAL A 73 -6.56 -3.79 -10.98
CA VAL A 73 -6.85 -4.96 -10.12
C VAL A 73 -7.95 -4.65 -9.10
N LEU A 74 -8.06 -3.40 -8.67
CA LEU A 74 -9.08 -2.94 -7.71
C LEU A 74 -10.31 -2.33 -8.39
N ALA A 75 -10.46 -2.48 -9.71
CA ALA A 75 -11.57 -1.91 -10.47
C ALA A 75 -12.97 -2.38 -10.00
N ASN A 76 -13.03 -3.53 -9.31
CA ASN A 76 -14.28 -4.11 -8.79
C ASN A 76 -14.48 -3.84 -7.29
N ASP A 77 -13.50 -3.25 -6.63
CA ASP A 77 -13.53 -2.96 -5.20
C ASP A 77 -14.02 -1.53 -4.93
N PRO A 78 -14.67 -1.28 -3.78
CA PRO A 78 -15.16 0.05 -3.40
C PRO A 78 -14.01 0.95 -2.90
N VAL A 79 -12.93 1.07 -3.68
CA VAL A 79 -11.72 1.82 -3.34
C VAL A 79 -11.36 2.85 -4.41
N SER A 80 -10.55 3.82 -4.02
CA SER A 80 -9.98 4.83 -4.89
C SER A 80 -8.46 4.77 -4.78
N VAL A 81 -7.80 4.68 -5.94
CA VAL A 81 -6.36 4.79 -6.08
C VAL A 81 -6.03 6.21 -6.53
N LYS A 82 -5.09 6.87 -5.86
CA LYS A 82 -4.68 8.24 -6.19
C LYS A 82 -3.18 8.39 -6.11
N SER A 83 -2.59 9.08 -7.09
CA SER A 83 -1.22 9.55 -7.00
C SER A 83 -1.16 10.94 -6.34
N GLY A 84 -0.14 11.14 -5.53
CA GLY A 84 0.16 12.42 -4.87
C GLY A 84 1.64 12.78 -5.04
N GLN A 85 2.09 13.81 -4.31
CA GLN A 85 3.49 14.21 -4.35
C GLN A 85 4.36 13.13 -3.70
N HIS A 86 5.10 12.40 -4.53
CA HIS A 86 5.98 11.31 -4.12
C HIS A 86 5.28 10.13 -3.44
N ILE A 87 3.97 9.96 -3.68
CA ILE A 87 3.17 8.86 -3.12
C ILE A 87 2.14 8.30 -4.12
N VAL A 88 1.72 7.06 -3.88
CA VAL A 88 0.52 6.43 -4.43
C VAL A 88 -0.30 5.89 -3.26
N GLU A 89 -1.55 6.31 -3.11
CA GLU A 89 -2.45 5.94 -2.01
C GLU A 89 -3.64 5.14 -2.53
N VAL A 90 -4.00 4.07 -1.82
CA VAL A 90 -5.26 3.34 -1.97
C VAL A 90 -6.05 3.50 -0.68
N LYS A 91 -7.33 3.85 -0.81
CA LYS A 91 -8.26 3.98 0.32
C LYS A 91 -9.69 3.64 -0.13
N PRO A 92 -10.60 3.24 0.77
CA PRO A 92 -12.01 3.11 0.44
C PRO A 92 -12.58 4.44 -0.05
N GLN A 93 -13.58 4.36 -0.93
CA GLN A 93 -14.26 5.53 -1.48
C GLN A 93 -15.03 6.34 -0.43
#